data_AF-A0A096MES3-F1
#
_entry.id   AF-A0A096MES3-F1
#
_cell.length_a   1.000
_cell.length_b   1.000
_cell.length_c   1.000
_cell.angle_alpha   90.00
_cell.angle_beta   90.00
_cell.angle_gamma   90.00
#
_symmetry.space_group_name_H-M   'P 1'
#
loop_
_entity.id
_entity.type
_entity.pdbx_description
1 polymer ?
#
loop_
_entity_poly.entity_id
_entity_poly.type
_entity_poly.pdbx_seq_one_letter_code
_entity_poly.pdbx_strand_id
1 'polypeptide(L)'
;KETGFQISVSQKKLAAEPDYTDVTLTAAERVRALAKMGCCIEINEDIEPRRYFRSGVEMERMAAVYLEEGSLENAYVLYTKLITLFVEKLPNHRDYKQCSAIPEKQLIMKVMR
;
A
#
# COMPACT_ATOMS: atom_id res chain seq x y z
N LYS A 1 15.08 0.49 21.45
CA LYS A 1 15.43 -0.23 20.20
C LYS A 1 14.13 -0.42 19.42
N GLU A 2 13.68 0.59 18.68
CA GLU A 2 12.53 0.46 17.77
C GLU A 2 13.06 -0.15 16.48
N THR A 3 12.96 -1.47 16.34
CA THR A 3 13.10 -2.14 15.05
C THR A 3 11.96 -1.66 14.17
N GLY A 4 12.28 -0.89 13.13
CA GLY A 4 11.30 -0.37 12.18
C GLY A 4 10.47 -1.52 11.61
N PHE A 5 9.16 -1.48 11.83
CA PHE A 5 8.23 -2.40 11.20
C PHE A 5 8.18 -2.05 9.71
N GLN A 6 8.84 -2.86 8.88
CA GLN A 6 8.60 -2.84 7.44
C GLN A 6 7.33 -3.67 7.17
N ILE A 7 6.30 -3.02 6.62
CA ILE A 7 5.25 -3.75 5.92
C ILE A 7 5.99 -4.62 4.91
N SER A 8 5.82 -5.94 4.96
CA SER A 8 6.47 -6.85 4.03
C SER A 8 5.97 -6.54 2.63
N VAL A 9 6.66 -5.64 1.93
CA VAL A 9 6.42 -5.33 0.53
C VAL A 9 6.98 -6.51 -0.25
N SER A 10 6.25 -7.63 -0.28
CA SER A 10 6.55 -8.66 -1.25
C SER A 10 6.23 -8.08 -2.63
N GLN A 11 7.22 -7.43 -3.25
CA GLN A 11 7.29 -7.28 -4.70
C GLN A 11 7.65 -8.64 -5.35
N LYS A 12 7.20 -9.75 -4.76
CA LYS A 12 7.43 -11.06 -5.36
C LYS A 12 6.67 -11.07 -6.67
N LYS A 13 7.42 -11.04 -7.77
CA LYS A 13 6.96 -11.44 -9.09
C LYS A 13 6.47 -12.88 -8.95
N LEU A 14 5.17 -13.04 -8.67
CA LEU A 14 4.48 -14.31 -8.75
C LEU A 14 4.56 -14.71 -10.22
N ALA A 15 5.37 -15.71 -10.54
CA ALA A 15 5.78 -16.08 -11.88
C ALA A 15 4.65 -16.54 -12.83
N ALA A 16 3.38 -16.41 -12.40
CA ALA A 16 2.18 -16.84 -13.12
C ALA A 16 1.16 -15.71 -13.36
N GLU A 17 1.47 -14.47 -12.99
CA GLU A 17 0.57 -13.32 -13.20
C GLU A 17 0.99 -12.50 -14.43
N PRO A 18 0.03 -11.94 -15.21
CA PRO A 18 0.34 -11.12 -16.37
C PRO A 18 1.29 -9.99 -15.98
N ASP A 19 2.40 -9.88 -16.70
CA ASP A 19 3.39 -8.83 -16.46
C ASP A 19 2.83 -7.52 -17.01
N TYR A 20 2.77 -6.47 -16.18
CA TYR A 20 2.29 -5.16 -16.66
C TYR A 20 3.22 -4.56 -17.73
N THR A 21 4.42 -5.10 -17.91
CA THR A 21 5.34 -4.73 -19.00
C THR A 21 5.09 -5.50 -20.30
N ASP A 22 4.19 -6.49 -20.29
CA ASP A 22 3.82 -7.24 -21.49
C ASP A 22 2.99 -6.38 -22.45
N VAL A 23 3.61 -5.99 -23.56
CA VAL A 23 3.00 -5.16 -24.60
C VAL A 23 2.00 -5.89 -25.48
N THR A 24 1.90 -7.22 -25.35
CA THR A 24 0.88 -8.01 -26.07
C THR A 24 -0.48 -7.91 -25.39
N LEU A 25 -0.52 -7.50 -24.12
CA LEU A 25 -1.74 -7.26 -23.36
C LEU A 25 -2.36 -5.90 -23.69
N THR A 26 -3.67 -5.80 -23.53
CA THR A 26 -4.38 -4.53 -23.60
C THR A 26 -3.97 -3.60 -22.45
N ALA A 27 -4.10 -2.29 -22.64
CA ALA A 27 -3.84 -1.31 -21.57
C ALA A 27 -4.62 -1.63 -20.28
N ALA A 28 -5.89 -2.06 -20.42
CA ALA A 28 -6.72 -2.44 -19.28
C ALA A 28 -6.22 -3.69 -18.53
N GLU A 29 -5.63 -4.66 -19.23
CA GLU A 29 -5.01 -5.83 -18.60
C GLU A 29 -3.72 -5.46 -17.86
N ARG A 30 -2.88 -4.60 -18.45
CA ARG A 30 -1.67 -4.09 -17.81
C ARG A 30 -1.97 -3.30 -16.53
N VAL A 31 -2.99 -2.43 -16.56
CA VAL A 31 -3.44 -1.68 -15.36
C VAL A 31 -4.01 -2.62 -14.30
N ARG A 32 -4.75 -3.67 -14.70
CA ARG A 32 -5.25 -4.69 -13.76
C ARG A 32 -4.11 -5.48 -13.10
N ALA A 33 -3.04 -5.78 -13.84
CA ALA A 33 -1.85 -6.41 -13.26
C ALA A 33 -1.19 -5.51 -12.19
N LEU A 34 -1.04 -4.20 -12.46
CA LEU A 34 -0.55 -3.24 -11.46
C LEU A 34 -1.46 -3.17 -10.23
N ALA A 35 -2.78 -3.16 -10.42
CA ALA A 35 -3.73 -3.12 -9.31
C ALA A 35 -3.60 -4.36 -8.41
N LYS A 36 -3.45 -5.55 -9.02
CA LYS A 36 -3.24 -6.80 -8.30
C LYS A 36 -1.97 -6.78 -7.44
N MET A 37 -0.90 -6.15 -7.92
CA MET A 37 0.33 -5.95 -7.13
C MET A 37 0.10 -5.03 -5.91
N GLY A 38 -0.73 -4.00 -6.07
CA GLY A 38 -1.12 -3.10 -4.98
C GLY A 38 -1.99 -3.77 -3.93
N CYS A 39 -2.90 -4.66 -4.34
CA CYS A 39 -3.88 -5.33 -3.47
C CYS A 39 -3.31 -6.50 -2.65
N CYS A 40 -2.11 -6.98 -2.95
CA CYS A 40 -1.49 -8.11 -2.25
C CYS A 40 -0.93 -7.68 -0.88
N ILE A 41 -1.83 -7.51 0.09
CA ILE A 41 -1.52 -7.10 1.46
C ILE A 41 -2.22 -8.03 2.46
N GLU A 42 -1.43 -8.54 3.40
CA GLU A 42 -1.90 -9.29 4.56
C GLU A 42 -1.64 -8.49 5.84
N ILE A 43 -2.62 -8.47 6.73
CA ILE A 43 -2.50 -7.86 8.05
C ILE A 43 -2.12 -8.96 9.04
N ASN A 44 -1.10 -8.68 9.86
CA ASN A 44 -0.74 -9.52 10.97
C ASN A 44 -1.39 -8.94 12.22
N GLU A 45 -2.34 -9.68 12.80
CA GLU A 45 -3.11 -9.26 13.98
C GLU A 45 -2.24 -9.06 15.25
N ASP A 46 -1.03 -9.62 15.28
CA ASP A 46 -0.10 -9.44 16.40
C ASP A 46 0.70 -8.14 16.31
N ILE A 47 0.52 -7.38 15.23
CA ILE A 47 1.20 -6.11 14.99
C ILE A 47 0.21 -4.97 15.18
N GLU A 48 0.48 -4.12 16.16
CA GLU A 48 -0.40 -2.98 16.48
C GLU A 48 -0.70 -2.10 15.24
N PRO A 49 -1.97 -1.74 14.99
CA PRO A 49 -2.37 -0.93 13.83
C PRO A 49 -1.59 0.39 13.69
N ARG A 50 -1.14 0.97 14.81
CA ARG A 50 -0.29 2.17 14.81
C ARG A 50 0.98 2.02 13.98
N ARG A 51 1.58 0.82 13.96
CA ARG A 51 2.80 0.56 13.18
C ARG A 51 2.51 0.63 11.68
N TYR A 52 1.37 0.09 11.24
CA TYR A 52 0.92 0.22 9.85
C TYR A 52 0.73 1.68 9.47
N PHE A 53 0.11 2.50 10.32
CA PHE A 53 -0.04 3.94 10.05
C PHE A 53 1.31 4.66 9.89
N ARG A 54 2.29 4.38 10.76
CA ARG A 54 3.65 4.94 10.62
C ARG A 54 4.32 4.53 9.31
N SER A 55 4.26 3.24 8.96
CA SER A 55 4.80 2.75 7.68
C SER A 55 4.04 3.30 6.47
N GLY A 56 2.74 3.57 6.63
CA GLY A 56 1.91 4.20 5.61
C GLY A 56 2.33 5.62 5.27
N VAL A 57 2.72 6.42 6.26
CA VAL A 57 3.22 7.78 6.01
C VAL A 57 4.46 7.76 5.14
N GLU A 58 5.37 6.81 5.36
CA GLU A 58 6.56 6.67 4.52
C GLU A 58 6.21 6.18 3.11
N MET A 59 5.27 5.23 3.01
CA MET A 59 4.79 4.74 1.71
C MET A 59 4.11 5.84 0.90
N GLU A 60 3.40 6.76 1.54
CA GLU A 60 2.78 7.92 0.90
C GLU A 60 3.82 8.90 0.37
N ARG A 61 4.86 9.20 1.16
CA ARG A 61 5.99 10.01 0.70
C ARG A 61 6.69 9.40 -0.49
N MET A 62 6.93 8.08 -0.49
CA MET A 62 7.51 7.38 -1.63
C MET A 62 6.59 7.39 -2.86
N ALA A 63 5.27 7.30 -2.67
CA ALA A 63 4.32 7.44 -3.78
C ALA A 63 4.39 8.84 -4.41
N ALA A 64 4.49 9.88 -3.59
CA ALA A 64 4.67 11.26 -4.05
C ALA A 64 5.97 11.44 -4.85
N VAL A 65 7.09 10.90 -4.37
CA VAL A 65 8.37 10.93 -5.10
C VAL A 65 8.25 10.25 -6.45
N TYR A 66 7.67 9.05 -6.53
CA TYR A 66 7.48 8.37 -7.81
C TYR A 66 6.56 9.14 -8.76
N LEU A 67 5.56 9.85 -8.24
CA LEU A 67 4.70 10.70 -9.05
C LEU A 67 5.48 11.90 -9.61
N GLU A 68 6.29 12.57 -8.78
CA GLU A 68 7.13 13.70 -9.18
C GLU A 68 8.19 13.32 -10.23
N GLU A 69 8.78 12.12 -10.09
CA GLU A 69 9.76 11.58 -11.04
C GLU A 69 9.12 11.06 -12.35
N GLY A 70 7.78 11.05 -12.45
CA GLY A 70 7.05 10.52 -13.61
C GLY A 70 6.99 8.99 -13.66
N SER A 71 7.37 8.30 -12.58
CA SER A 71 7.26 6.84 -12.42
C SER A 71 5.83 6.43 -12.06
N LEU A 72 4.90 6.68 -12.98
CA LEU A 72 3.46 6.56 -12.73
C LEU A 72 3.02 5.14 -12.32
N GLU A 73 3.65 4.10 -12.88
CA GLU A 73 3.32 2.71 -12.58
C GLU A 73 3.67 2.35 -11.12
N ASN A 74 4.84 2.80 -10.64
CA ASN A 74 5.26 2.61 -9.25
C ASN A 74 4.41 3.44 -8.28
N ALA A 75 4.12 4.70 -8.63
CA ALA A 75 3.22 5.56 -7.85
C ALA A 75 1.84 4.91 -7.73
N TYR A 76 1.28 4.40 -8.84
CA TYR A 76 -0.02 3.73 -8.86
C TYR A 76 -0.05 2.48 -7.94
N VAL A 77 1.00 1.65 -7.97
CA VAL A 77 1.10 0.48 -7.10
C VAL A 77 1.14 0.89 -5.63
N LEU A 78 1.90 1.93 -5.26
CA LEU A 78 1.95 2.42 -3.88
C LEU A 78 0.64 3.04 -3.41
N TYR A 79 -0.03 3.85 -4.23
CA TYR A 79 -1.35 4.39 -3.89
C TYR A 79 -2.41 3.31 -3.75
N THR A 80 -2.45 2.33 -4.67
CA THR A 80 -3.36 1.18 -4.57
C THR A 80 -3.10 0.39 -3.28
N LYS A 81 -1.83 0.25 -2.89
CA LYS A 81 -1.42 -0.41 -1.65
C LYS A 81 -1.88 0.36 -0.41
N LEU A 82 -1.73 1.68 -0.39
CA LEU A 82 -2.23 2.52 0.70
C LEU A 82 -3.75 2.43 0.84
N ILE A 83 -4.49 2.51 -0.26
CA ILE A 83 -5.96 2.39 -0.27
C ILE A 83 -6.36 1.03 0.28
N THR A 84 -5.84 -0.06 -0.29
CA THR A 84 -6.17 -1.43 0.15
C THR A 84 -5.84 -1.60 1.63
N LEU A 85 -4.68 -1.13 2.08
CA LEU A 85 -4.26 -1.25 3.48
C LEU A 85 -5.23 -0.52 4.42
N PHE A 86 -5.49 0.77 4.19
CA PHE A 86 -6.14 1.62 5.18
C PHE A 86 -7.67 1.67 5.05
N VAL A 87 -8.21 1.36 3.88
CA VAL A 87 -9.65 1.36 3.62
C VAL A 87 -10.24 -0.04 3.75
N GLU A 88 -9.56 -1.06 3.24
CA GLU A 88 -10.13 -2.41 3.16
C GLU A 88 -9.62 -3.36 4.24
N LYS A 89 -8.31 -3.36 4.53
CA LYS A 89 -7.70 -4.40 5.37
C LYS A 89 -7.63 -4.00 6.84
N LEU A 90 -6.89 -2.93 7.14
CA LEU A 90 -6.57 -2.52 8.50
C LEU A 90 -7.79 -2.16 9.37
N PRO A 91 -8.91 -1.61 8.83
CA PRO A 91 -10.12 -1.38 9.63
C PRO A 91 -10.72 -2.64 10.25
N ASN A 92 -10.42 -3.83 9.71
CA ASN A 92 -10.88 -5.11 10.24
C ASN A 92 -10.00 -5.66 11.38
N HIS A 93 -8.82 -5.07 11.61
CA HIS A 93 -7.91 -5.51 12.68
C HIS A 93 -8.56 -5.33 14.06
N ARG A 94 -8.41 -6.31 14.96
CA ARG A 94 -9.08 -6.32 16.29
C ARG A 94 -8.84 -5.04 17.11
N ASP A 95 -7.61 -4.54 17.11
CA ASP A 95 -7.19 -3.34 17.83
C ASP A 95 -7.35 -2.00 17.08
N TYR A 96 -7.96 -1.98 15.88
CA TYR A 96 -8.02 -0.76 15.04
C TYR A 96 -8.63 0.46 15.75
N LYS A 97 -9.67 0.23 16.57
CA LYS A 97 -10.37 1.30 17.30
C LYS A 97 -9.49 2.04 18.30
N GLN A 98 -8.42 1.41 18.78
CA GLN A 98 -7.47 2.01 19.73
C GLN A 98 -6.60 3.11 19.08
N CYS A 99 -6.58 3.19 17.74
CA CYS A 99 -5.80 4.16 16.98
C CYS A 99 -6.60 5.40 16.53
N SER A 100 -7.73 5.72 17.18
CA SER A 100 -8.60 6.83 16.73
C SER A 100 -7.95 8.22 16.81
N ALA A 101 -7.02 8.44 17.73
CA ALA A 101 -6.41 9.74 18.02
C ALA A 101 -4.95 9.91 17.55
N ILE A 102 -4.40 8.96 16.78
CA ILE A 102 -2.99 9.06 16.36
C ILE A 102 -2.81 10.03 15.18
N PRO A 103 -1.81 10.93 15.19
CA PRO A 103 -1.57 11.89 14.11
C PRO A 103 -1.35 11.24 12.74
N GLU A 104 -0.66 10.09 12.69
CA GLU A 104 -0.36 9.37 11.45
C GLU A 104 -1.66 8.92 10.75
N LYS A 105 -2.69 8.54 11.51
CA LYS A 105 -4.02 8.22 10.95
C LYS A 105 -4.67 9.42 10.30
N GLN A 106 -4.59 10.60 10.91
CA GLN A 106 -5.18 11.81 10.32
C GLN A 106 -4.49 12.18 9.00
N LEU A 107 -3.17 12.04 8.93
CA LEU A 107 -2.42 12.30 7.70
C LEU A 107 -2.82 11.33 6.58
N ILE A 108 -2.83 10.03 6.87
CA ILE A 108 -3.24 9.01 5.91
C ILE A 108 -4.68 9.22 5.45
N MET A 109 -5.61 9.48 6.37
CA MET A 109 -7.01 9.70 6.03
C MET A 109 -7.23 10.99 5.21
N LYS A 110 -6.33 11.98 5.32
CA LYS A 110 -6.39 13.19 4.50
C LYS A 110 -5.98 12.92 3.05
N VAL A 111 -5.02 12.03 2.82
CA VAL A 111 -4.57 11.62 1.48
C VAL A 111 -5.65 10.80 0.76
N MET A 112 -6.52 10.12 1.51
CA MET A 112 -7.61 9.29 0.98
C MET A 112 -8.92 10.07 0.70
N ARG A 113 -8.95 11.39 0.93
CA ARG A 113 -10.12 12.26 0.69
C ARG A 113 -9.93 13.08 -0.57
#